data_AF-A0A8S9NN25-F1
#
_entry.id   AF-A0A8S9NN25-F1
#
_cell.length_a   1.000
_cell.length_b   1.000
_cell.length_c   1.000
_cell.angle_alpha   90.00
_cell.angle_beta   90.00
_cell.angle_gamma   90.00
#
_symmetry.space_group_name_H-M   'P 1'
#
loop_
_entity.id
_entity.type
_entity.pdbx_description
1 polymer ?
#
loop_
_entity_poly.entity_id
_entity_poly.type
_entity_poly.pdbx_seq_one_letter_code
_entity_poly.pdbx_strand_id
1 'polypeptide(L)'
;MGGLAMEEMPLSALFEEARKIHLGASESRADQDVVKKGCEMLQKCEDMVGKLGLFSSNETKEDISTNNLKYLLVPFYLAELTEKIKQEDRIPIVKASYAKLKEFFSFCEAMELVPEEELEASSRGGSAPPADRRALKIARFKRQKAAEAKLLEIKERKERRGRSKRAAALSTPVESGEEDIPDDDSEEERDAWLATINLAICKAIDLLEMLKREEEMLSAIKEKQLKDGEDVFSRDALDDRTKKAETWHKDAAARPGLNLPKFHPGNNTLL
;
A
#
# COMPACT_ATOMS: atom_id res chain seq x y z
N MET A 1 23.64 -14.65 1.84
CA MET A 1 24.57 -14.22 0.78
C MET A 1 23.97 -13.20 -0.21
N GLY A 2 22.65 -12.92 -0.21
CA GLY A 2 22.05 -11.98 -1.19
C GLY A 2 22.13 -10.48 -0.85
N GLY A 3 22.35 -10.10 0.42
CA GLY A 3 22.34 -8.68 0.84
C GLY A 3 23.52 -7.85 0.30
N LEU A 4 24.73 -8.43 0.27
CA LEU A 4 25.94 -7.76 -0.23
C LEU A 4 25.85 -7.41 -1.72
N ALA A 5 25.20 -8.26 -2.52
CA ALA A 5 25.03 -8.02 -3.95
C ALA A 5 24.09 -6.84 -4.24
N MET A 6 23.05 -6.65 -3.43
CA MET A 6 22.14 -5.52 -3.60
C MET A 6 22.80 -4.19 -3.24
N GLU A 7 23.75 -4.18 -2.28
CA GLU A 7 24.34 -2.96 -1.73
C GLU A 7 25.21 -2.18 -2.73
N GLU A 8 25.79 -2.87 -3.71
CA GLU A 8 26.67 -2.29 -4.73
C GLU A 8 25.98 -1.98 -6.07
N MET A 9 24.71 -2.34 -6.24
CA MET A 9 24.01 -2.13 -7.51
C MET A 9 23.77 -0.64 -7.82
N PRO A 10 23.95 -0.21 -9.09
CA PRO A 10 23.55 1.12 -9.52
C PRO A 10 22.02 1.26 -9.49
N LEU A 11 21.53 2.48 -9.26
CA LEU A 11 20.10 2.78 -9.09
C LEU A 11 19.25 2.27 -10.27
N SER A 12 19.74 2.43 -11.51
CA SER A 12 19.04 1.95 -12.71
C SER A 12 18.85 0.44 -12.70
N ALA A 13 19.90 -0.34 -12.41
CA ALA A 13 19.82 -1.81 -12.37
C ALA A 13 18.93 -2.29 -11.22
N LEU A 14 19.03 -1.65 -10.06
CA LEU A 14 18.21 -1.96 -8.89
C LEU A 14 16.72 -1.73 -9.21
N PHE A 15 16.39 -0.61 -9.85
CA PHE A 15 15.03 -0.30 -10.28
C PHE A 15 14.49 -1.30 -11.29
N GLU A 16 15.25 -1.65 -12.33
CA GLU A 16 14.76 -2.60 -13.36
C GLU A 16 14.53 -4.01 -12.79
N GLU A 17 15.41 -4.50 -11.91
CA GLU A 17 15.20 -5.81 -11.26
C GLU A 17 13.98 -5.78 -10.33
N ALA A 18 13.82 -4.71 -9.55
CA ALA A 18 12.66 -4.55 -8.68
C ALA A 18 11.34 -4.43 -9.46
N ARG A 19 11.36 -3.67 -10.57
CA ARG A 19 10.22 -3.53 -11.49
C ARG A 19 9.86 -4.85 -12.15
N LYS A 20 10.85 -5.68 -12.51
CA LYS A 20 10.61 -7.03 -13.05
C LYS A 20 9.91 -7.93 -12.03
N ILE A 21 10.32 -7.87 -10.76
CA ILE A 21 9.65 -8.58 -9.67
C ILE A 21 8.20 -8.10 -9.52
N HIS A 22 7.99 -6.78 -9.52
CA HIS A 22 6.67 -6.16 -9.45
C HIS A 22 5.73 -6.61 -10.59
N LEU A 23 6.23 -6.61 -11.83
CA LEU A 23 5.45 -7.05 -12.99
C LEU A 23 5.06 -8.52 -12.87
N GLY A 24 6.01 -9.39 -12.55
CA GLY A 24 5.75 -10.83 -12.37
C GLY A 24 4.75 -11.13 -11.25
N ALA A 25 4.82 -10.37 -10.15
CA ALA A 25 3.87 -10.47 -9.04
C ALA A 25 2.48 -9.89 -9.37
N SER A 26 2.35 -9.07 -10.42
CA SER A 26 1.08 -8.48 -10.86
C SER A 26 0.34 -9.36 -11.86
N GLU A 27 1.08 -10.12 -12.67
CA GLU A 27 0.51 -11.04 -13.66
C GLU A 27 0.17 -12.42 -13.07
N SER A 28 0.85 -12.82 -11.99
CA SER A 28 0.71 -14.15 -11.40
C SER A 28 0.90 -14.16 -9.88
N ARG A 29 0.54 -15.28 -9.24
CA ARG A 29 0.76 -15.47 -7.80
C ARG A 29 2.27 -15.61 -7.55
N ALA A 30 2.90 -14.54 -7.07
CA ALA A 30 4.32 -14.57 -6.73
C ALA A 30 4.59 -15.27 -5.38
N ASP A 31 5.79 -15.85 -5.31
CA ASP A 31 6.39 -16.36 -4.09
C ASP A 31 6.59 -15.22 -3.07
N GLN A 32 6.36 -15.49 -1.78
CA GLN A 32 6.42 -14.46 -0.73
C GLN A 32 7.84 -13.95 -0.49
N ASP A 33 8.87 -14.77 -0.67
CA ASP A 33 10.25 -14.34 -0.54
C ASP A 33 10.63 -13.43 -1.71
N VAL A 34 10.09 -13.70 -2.90
CA VAL A 34 10.26 -12.83 -4.08
C VAL A 34 9.57 -11.48 -3.86
N VAL A 35 8.35 -11.45 -3.33
CA VAL A 35 7.64 -10.20 -3.01
C VAL A 35 8.42 -9.37 -1.98
N LYS A 36 8.89 -9.99 -0.89
CA LYS A 36 9.69 -9.31 0.14
C LYS A 36 11.00 -8.79 -0.40
N LYS A 37 11.72 -9.58 -1.21
CA LYS A 37 12.93 -9.12 -1.91
C LYS A 37 12.63 -7.90 -2.78
N GLY A 38 11.53 -7.91 -3.54
CA GLY A 38 11.12 -6.76 -4.34
C GLY A 38 10.87 -5.50 -3.49
N CYS A 39 10.23 -5.65 -2.32
CA CYS A 39 10.06 -4.53 -1.39
C CYS A 39 11.40 -3.99 -0.88
N GLU A 40 12.34 -4.85 -0.48
CA GLU A 40 13.68 -4.44 -0.02
C GLU A 40 14.44 -3.67 -1.12
N MET A 41 14.37 -4.14 -2.37
CA MET A 41 14.99 -3.48 -3.51
C MET A 41 14.37 -2.11 -3.78
N LEU A 42 13.04 -1.99 -3.73
CA LEU A 42 12.36 -0.71 -3.92
C LEU A 42 12.62 0.27 -2.78
N GLN A 43 12.70 -0.20 -1.53
CA GLN A 43 13.06 0.65 -0.40
C GLN A 43 14.47 1.21 -0.59
N LYS A 44 15.41 0.38 -1.06
CA LYS A 44 16.75 0.85 -1.39
C LYS A 44 16.74 1.83 -2.57
N CYS A 45 15.94 1.59 -3.62
CA CYS A 45 15.77 2.55 -4.71
C CYS A 45 15.30 3.91 -4.17
N GLU A 46 14.30 3.93 -3.31
CA GLU A 46 13.76 5.14 -2.69
C GLU A 46 14.83 5.90 -1.89
N ASP A 47 15.60 5.20 -1.06
CA ASP A 47 16.71 5.79 -0.30
C ASP A 47 17.78 6.41 -1.21
N MET A 48 18.11 5.75 -2.32
CA MET A 48 19.09 6.25 -3.30
C MET A 48 18.55 7.47 -4.04
N VAL A 49 17.29 7.45 -4.47
CA VAL A 49 16.61 8.59 -5.11
C VAL A 49 16.64 9.81 -4.19
N GLY A 50 16.33 9.63 -2.90
CA GLY A 50 16.40 10.69 -1.90
C GLY A 50 17.81 11.23 -1.69
N LYS A 51 18.82 10.35 -1.58
CA LYS A 51 20.24 10.76 -1.42
C LYS A 51 20.80 11.50 -2.62
N LEU A 52 20.38 11.12 -3.82
CA LEU A 52 20.79 11.76 -5.07
C LEU A 52 20.04 13.09 -5.31
N GLY A 53 18.96 13.34 -4.58
CA GLY A 53 18.14 14.55 -4.74
C GLY A 53 17.59 14.66 -6.15
N LEU A 54 17.14 13.55 -6.75
CA LEU A 54 16.70 13.51 -8.15
C LEU A 54 15.46 14.38 -8.44
N PHE A 55 14.78 14.82 -7.38
CA PHE A 55 13.54 15.56 -7.45
C PHE A 55 13.51 16.62 -6.37
N SER A 56 12.91 17.75 -6.69
CA SER A 56 12.66 18.86 -5.78
C SER A 56 11.17 19.20 -5.69
N SER A 57 10.73 19.75 -4.57
CA SER A 57 9.34 20.20 -4.37
C SER A 57 8.96 21.40 -5.25
N ASN A 58 9.93 22.05 -5.89
CA ASN A 58 9.72 23.23 -6.76
C ASN A 58 9.83 22.88 -8.25
N GLU A 59 9.99 21.61 -8.60
CA GLU A 59 10.05 21.15 -9.98
C GLU A 59 8.65 20.77 -10.47
N THR A 60 8.42 20.96 -11.75
CA THR A 60 7.28 20.40 -12.47
C THR A 60 7.74 19.18 -13.26
N LYS A 61 6.79 18.42 -13.82
CA LYS A 61 7.13 17.31 -14.73
C LYS A 61 8.05 17.71 -15.88
N GLU A 62 8.02 18.97 -16.32
CA GLU A 62 8.85 19.47 -17.43
C GLU A 62 10.32 19.68 -17.04
N ASP A 63 10.61 19.82 -15.76
CA ASP A 63 11.97 20.02 -15.24
C ASP A 63 12.72 18.69 -15.01
N ILE A 64 12.00 17.56 -15.03
CA ILE A 64 12.57 16.23 -14.80
C ILE A 64 13.10 15.64 -16.11
N SER A 65 14.39 15.26 -16.12
CA SER A 65 14.98 14.51 -17.24
C SER A 65 14.23 13.20 -17.50
N THR A 66 14.09 12.80 -18.77
CA THR A 66 13.37 11.59 -19.17
C THR A 66 13.84 10.34 -18.42
N ASN A 67 15.16 10.23 -18.23
CA ASN A 67 15.81 9.12 -17.51
C ASN A 67 15.40 9.00 -16.04
N ASN A 68 15.01 10.10 -15.41
CA ASN A 68 14.63 10.13 -14.01
C ASN A 68 13.13 9.92 -13.77
N LEU A 69 12.28 10.15 -14.77
CA LEU A 69 10.81 10.01 -14.64
C LEU A 69 10.40 8.64 -14.08
N LYS A 70 11.09 7.57 -14.45
CA LYS A 70 10.80 6.21 -13.98
C LYS A 70 10.90 6.07 -12.46
N TYR A 71 11.74 6.85 -11.81
CA TYR A 71 11.91 6.79 -10.35
C TYR A 71 10.73 7.39 -9.58
N LEU A 72 9.88 8.19 -10.23
CA LEU A 72 8.59 8.64 -9.66
C LEU A 72 7.68 7.45 -9.30
N LEU A 73 7.85 6.30 -9.95
CA LEU A 73 7.02 5.10 -9.76
C LEU A 73 7.46 4.24 -8.57
N VAL A 74 8.61 4.52 -7.95
CA VAL A 74 9.16 3.68 -6.86
C VAL A 74 8.18 3.53 -5.70
N PRO A 75 7.58 4.60 -5.14
CA PRO A 75 6.68 4.45 -3.99
C PRO A 75 5.38 3.72 -4.38
N PHE A 76 4.92 3.87 -5.62
CA PHE A 76 3.76 3.14 -6.16
C PHE A 76 4.04 1.63 -6.25
N TYR A 77 5.16 1.23 -6.86
CA TYR A 77 5.53 -0.18 -6.94
C TYR A 77 5.75 -0.80 -5.56
N LEU A 78 6.32 -0.03 -4.63
CA LEU A 78 6.55 -0.48 -3.26
C LEU A 78 5.22 -0.72 -2.54
N ALA A 79 4.25 0.17 -2.74
CA ALA A 79 2.90 -0.01 -2.20
C ALA A 79 2.19 -1.25 -2.75
N GLU A 80 2.24 -1.48 -4.07
CA GLU A 80 1.60 -2.65 -4.71
C GLU A 80 2.26 -3.97 -4.29
N LEU A 81 3.59 -4.00 -4.09
CA LEU A 81 4.25 -5.19 -3.55
C LEU A 81 3.96 -5.37 -2.05
N THR A 82 3.94 -4.29 -1.28
CA THR A 82 3.62 -4.33 0.15
C THR A 82 2.22 -4.90 0.37
N GLU A 83 1.23 -4.47 -0.41
CA GLU A 83 -0.13 -5.02 -0.37
C GLU A 83 -0.16 -6.54 -0.59
N LYS A 84 0.75 -7.09 -1.39
CA LYS A 84 0.81 -8.54 -1.66
C LYS A 84 1.48 -9.37 -0.57
N ILE A 85 2.00 -8.74 0.49
CA ILE A 85 2.59 -9.44 1.63
C ILE A 85 1.48 -10.13 2.43
N LYS A 86 1.64 -11.43 2.64
CA LYS A 86 0.76 -12.23 3.48
C LYS A 86 1.33 -12.28 4.89
N GLN A 87 0.57 -11.78 5.85
CA GLN A 87 0.86 -11.80 7.26
C GLN A 87 -0.44 -12.03 8.04
N GLU A 88 -0.35 -12.62 9.25
CA GLU A 88 -1.51 -12.85 10.11
C GLU A 88 -2.21 -11.55 10.51
N ASP A 89 -1.47 -10.57 11.04
CA ASP A 89 -1.99 -9.21 11.22
C ASP A 89 -1.80 -8.42 9.92
N ARG A 90 -2.89 -8.26 9.18
CA ARG A 90 -2.91 -7.57 7.89
C ARG A 90 -2.97 -6.05 8.03
N ILE A 91 -3.42 -5.52 9.16
CA ILE A 91 -3.55 -4.07 9.42
C ILE A 91 -2.23 -3.31 9.21
N PRO A 92 -1.07 -3.72 9.76
CA PRO A 92 0.19 -3.01 9.53
C PRO A 92 0.59 -3.00 8.05
N ILE A 93 0.32 -4.08 7.30
CA ILE A 93 0.60 -4.16 5.86
C ILE A 93 -0.29 -3.18 5.08
N VAL A 94 -1.59 -3.14 5.38
CA VAL A 94 -2.54 -2.19 4.76
C VAL A 94 -2.09 -0.75 5.02
N LYS A 95 -1.74 -0.42 6.26
CA LYS A 95 -1.26 0.92 6.64
C LYS A 95 0.04 1.29 5.93
N ALA A 96 1.00 0.37 5.85
CA ALA A 96 2.27 0.62 5.16
C ALA A 96 2.07 0.87 3.67
N SER A 97 1.26 0.03 3.00
CA SER A 97 0.91 0.23 1.58
C SER A 97 0.16 1.55 1.36
N TYR A 98 -0.82 1.86 2.21
CA TYR A 98 -1.58 3.10 2.15
C TYR A 98 -0.69 4.34 2.30
N ALA A 99 0.24 4.34 3.25
CA ALA A 99 1.18 5.43 3.47
C ALA A 99 2.06 5.67 2.23
N LYS A 100 2.54 4.59 1.59
CA LYS A 100 3.34 4.67 0.37
C LYS A 100 2.57 5.18 -0.86
N LEU A 101 1.29 4.80 -0.99
CA LEU A 101 0.43 5.39 -2.02
C LEU A 101 0.15 6.88 -1.78
N LYS A 102 0.01 7.30 -0.52
CA LYS A 102 -0.13 8.71 -0.18
C LYS A 102 1.12 9.50 -0.54
N GLU A 103 2.30 8.96 -0.23
CA GLU A 103 3.59 9.54 -0.64
C GLU A 103 3.68 9.69 -2.16
N PHE A 104 3.39 8.62 -2.92
CA PHE A 104 3.32 8.66 -4.38
C PHE A 104 2.36 9.74 -4.90
N PHE A 105 1.13 9.78 -4.36
CA PHE A 105 0.12 10.72 -4.81
C PHE A 105 0.52 12.17 -4.56
N SER A 106 0.99 12.48 -3.34
CA SER A 106 1.48 13.83 -2.99
C SER A 106 2.64 14.27 -3.88
N PHE A 107 3.49 13.32 -4.29
CA PHE A 107 4.57 13.61 -5.21
C PHE A 107 4.09 13.90 -6.63
N CYS A 108 3.16 13.11 -7.14
CA CYS A 108 2.53 13.38 -8.43
C CYS A 108 1.72 14.69 -8.43
N GLU A 109 1.11 15.06 -7.30
CA GLU A 109 0.42 16.33 -7.12
C GLU A 109 1.40 17.50 -7.22
N ALA A 110 2.53 17.45 -6.50
CA ALA A 110 3.57 18.47 -6.57
C ALA A 110 4.14 18.65 -8.00
N MET A 111 4.21 17.57 -8.78
CA MET A 111 4.73 17.56 -10.15
C MET A 111 3.67 17.92 -11.22
N GLU A 112 2.46 18.32 -10.82
CA GLU A 112 1.34 18.64 -11.73
C GLU A 112 0.97 17.48 -12.68
N LEU A 113 1.07 16.25 -12.17
CA LEU A 113 0.72 15.01 -12.87
C LEU A 113 -0.68 14.52 -12.51
N VAL A 114 -1.23 14.96 -11.37
CA VAL A 114 -2.56 14.56 -10.93
C VAL A 114 -3.63 15.43 -11.61
N PRO A 115 -4.66 14.82 -12.21
CA PRO A 115 -5.79 15.55 -12.79
C PRO A 115 -6.56 16.37 -11.74
N GLU A 116 -6.96 17.59 -12.11
CA GLU A 116 -7.64 18.55 -11.22
C GLU A 116 -8.88 17.96 -10.55
N GLU A 117 -9.69 17.19 -11.27
CA GLU A 117 -10.91 16.60 -10.70
C GLU A 117 -10.62 15.57 -9.59
N GLU A 118 -9.46 14.92 -9.61
CA GLU A 118 -9.03 14.00 -8.55
C GLU A 118 -8.49 14.77 -7.34
N LEU A 119 -7.85 15.94 -7.56
CA LEU A 119 -7.42 16.84 -6.49
C LEU A 119 -8.63 17.43 -5.75
N GLU A 120 -9.64 17.91 -6.49
CA GLU A 120 -10.89 18.38 -5.91
C GLU A 120 -11.62 17.27 -5.12
N ALA A 121 -11.64 16.05 -5.65
CA ALA A 121 -12.26 14.92 -4.97
C ALA A 121 -11.54 14.57 -3.65
N SER A 122 -10.21 14.66 -3.65
CA SER A 122 -9.38 14.45 -2.46
C SER A 122 -9.65 15.49 -1.37
N SER A 123 -9.74 16.77 -1.75
CA SER A 123 -9.98 17.87 -0.79
C SER A 123 -11.37 17.82 -0.15
N ARG A 124 -12.39 17.33 -0.88
CA ARG A 124 -13.77 17.15 -0.38
C ARG A 124 -13.96 15.96 0.57
N GLY A 125 -12.94 15.13 0.80
CA GLY A 125 -12.96 14.06 1.80
C GLY A 125 -14.08 13.02 1.64
N GLY A 126 -14.58 12.82 0.41
CA GLY A 126 -15.67 11.86 0.13
C GLY A 126 -17.09 12.39 0.41
N SER A 127 -17.25 13.68 0.70
CA SER A 127 -18.57 14.34 0.86
C SER A 127 -19.33 14.56 -0.46
N ALA A 128 -18.79 14.11 -1.59
CA ALA A 128 -19.40 14.28 -2.90
C ALA A 128 -20.66 13.40 -3.06
N PRO A 129 -21.72 13.90 -3.72
CA PRO A 129 -22.89 13.12 -4.09
C PRO A 129 -22.55 11.79 -4.77
N PRO A 130 -23.37 10.73 -4.61
CA PRO A 130 -23.12 9.44 -5.27
C PRO A 130 -22.99 9.52 -6.80
N ALA A 131 -23.70 10.45 -7.44
CA ALA A 131 -23.61 10.69 -8.88
C ALA A 131 -22.21 11.19 -9.29
N ASP A 132 -21.67 12.15 -8.54
CA ASP A 132 -20.35 12.75 -8.79
C ASP A 132 -19.24 11.71 -8.57
N ARG A 133 -19.36 10.89 -7.52
CA ARG A 133 -18.44 9.77 -7.27
C ARG A 133 -18.43 8.76 -8.42
N ARG A 134 -19.60 8.47 -9.00
CA ARG A 134 -19.71 7.59 -10.18
C ARG A 134 -19.08 8.23 -11.40
N ALA A 135 -19.31 9.53 -11.62
CA ALA A 135 -18.73 10.27 -12.74
C ALA A 135 -17.19 10.27 -12.67
N LEU A 136 -16.62 10.53 -11.49
CA LEU A 136 -15.17 10.46 -11.23
C LEU A 136 -14.61 9.08 -11.56
N LYS A 137 -15.24 8.00 -11.08
CA LYS A 137 -14.79 6.63 -11.39
C LYS A 137 -14.85 6.29 -12.88
N ILE A 138 -15.85 6.79 -13.60
CA ILE A 138 -15.94 6.63 -15.06
C ILE A 138 -14.83 7.41 -15.76
N ALA A 139 -14.56 8.65 -15.33
CA ALA A 139 -13.49 9.47 -15.88
C ALA A 139 -12.11 8.81 -15.67
N ARG A 140 -11.86 8.30 -14.45
CA ARG A 140 -10.66 7.53 -14.10
C ARG A 140 -10.50 6.29 -14.97
N PHE A 141 -11.57 5.51 -15.16
CA PHE A 141 -11.54 4.33 -16.01
C PHE A 141 -11.23 4.67 -17.48
N LYS A 142 -11.81 5.75 -18.01
CA LYS A 142 -11.50 6.24 -19.37
C LYS A 142 -10.03 6.66 -19.49
N ARG A 143 -9.50 7.38 -18.50
CA ARG A 143 -8.08 7.78 -18.45
C ARG A 143 -7.16 6.58 -18.40
N GLN A 144 -7.48 5.59 -17.56
CA GLN A 144 -6.75 4.33 -17.51
C GLN A 144 -6.70 3.65 -18.89
N LYS A 145 -7.84 3.53 -19.58
CA LYS A 145 -7.90 2.94 -20.92
C LYS A 145 -7.11 3.73 -21.96
N ALA A 146 -7.15 5.05 -21.90
CA ALA A 146 -6.37 5.90 -22.79
C ALA A 146 -4.86 5.74 -22.56
N ALA A 147 -4.42 5.66 -21.29
CA ALA A 147 -3.01 5.43 -20.95
C ALA A 147 -2.53 4.04 -21.41
N GLU A 148 -3.33 2.99 -21.17
CA GLU A 148 -3.06 1.64 -21.67
C GLU A 148 -2.94 1.59 -23.20
N ALA A 149 -3.85 2.27 -23.91
CA ALA A 149 -3.82 2.35 -25.37
C ALA A 149 -2.57 3.10 -25.89
N LYS A 150 -2.20 4.23 -25.27
CA LYS A 150 -0.99 4.99 -25.63
C LYS A 150 0.28 4.16 -25.45
N LEU A 151 0.38 3.42 -24.34
CA LEU A 151 1.52 2.53 -24.07
C LEU A 151 1.62 1.40 -25.11
N LEU A 152 0.49 0.80 -25.49
CA LEU A 152 0.45 -0.23 -26.52
C LEU A 152 0.90 0.32 -27.88
N GLU A 153 0.40 1.50 -28.27
CA GLU A 153 0.76 2.15 -29.52
C GLU A 153 2.26 2.47 -29.59
N ILE A 154 2.83 3.00 -28.50
CA ILE A 154 4.28 3.26 -28.41
C ILE A 154 5.09 1.97 -28.55
N LYS A 155 4.67 0.89 -27.88
CA LYS A 155 5.33 -0.42 -27.98
C LYS A 155 5.31 -0.95 -29.41
N GLU A 156 4.15 -0.94 -30.07
CA GLU A 156 4.02 -1.41 -31.46
C GLU A 156 4.85 -0.57 -32.43
N ARG A 157 4.93 0.76 -32.21
CA ARG A 157 5.76 1.65 -33.01
C ARG A 157 7.25 1.36 -32.86
N LYS A 158 7.73 1.15 -31.62
CA LYS A 158 9.11 0.73 -31.33
C LYS A 158 9.44 -0.62 -31.99
N GLU A 159 8.54 -1.59 -31.88
CA GLU A 159 8.72 -2.90 -32.53
C GLU A 159 8.79 -2.79 -34.06
N ARG A 160 7.92 -2.00 -34.68
CA ARG A 160 7.93 -1.77 -36.13
C ARG A 160 9.26 -1.17 -36.60
N ARG A 161 9.74 -0.13 -35.93
CA ARG A 161 11.05 0.47 -36.24
C ARG A 161 12.19 -0.51 -36.05
N GLY A 162 12.18 -1.30 -34.96
CA GLY A 162 13.18 -2.33 -34.71
C GLY A 162 13.23 -3.39 -35.81
N ARG A 163 12.07 -3.83 -36.33
CA ARG A 163 12.00 -4.76 -37.48
C ARG A 163 12.56 -4.14 -38.76
N SER A 164 12.19 -2.91 -39.07
CA SER A 164 12.70 -2.19 -40.25
C SER A 164 14.22 -2.01 -40.20
N LYS A 165 14.79 -1.64 -39.05
CA LYS A 165 16.24 -1.52 -38.85
C LYS A 165 16.97 -2.84 -39.04
N ARG A 166 16.45 -3.94 -38.46
CA ARG A 166 17.01 -5.29 -38.65
C ARG A 166 16.99 -5.73 -40.11
N ALA A 167 15.91 -5.44 -40.83
CA ALA A 167 15.81 -5.74 -42.27
C ALA A 167 16.80 -4.94 -43.12
N ALA A 168 17.02 -3.66 -42.79
CA ALA A 168 18.01 -2.81 -43.45
C ALA A 168 19.45 -3.32 -43.21
N ALA A 169 19.80 -3.67 -41.98
CA ALA A 169 21.12 -4.20 -41.63
C ALA A 169 21.44 -5.55 -42.31
N LEU A 170 20.42 -6.36 -42.62
CA LEU A 170 20.59 -7.61 -43.37
C LEU A 170 20.82 -7.38 -44.87
N SER A 171 20.53 -6.19 -45.40
CA SER A 171 20.56 -5.88 -46.83
C SER A 171 21.82 -5.10 -47.26
N THR A 172 22.65 -4.63 -46.32
CA THR A 172 23.86 -3.83 -46.60
C THR A 172 25.12 -4.53 -46.05
N PRO A 173 26.18 -4.73 -46.87
CA PRO A 173 27.48 -5.17 -46.36
C PRO A 173 28.08 -4.06 -45.50
N VAL A 174 28.34 -4.40 -44.24
CA VAL A 174 28.74 -3.55 -43.10
C VAL A 174 29.90 -2.58 -43.42
N GLU A 175 29.64 -1.27 -43.36
CA GLU A 175 30.62 -0.31 -42.80
C GLU A 175 30.23 -0.12 -41.33
N SER A 176 31.10 -0.64 -40.47
CA SER A 176 30.95 -0.71 -39.03
C SER A 176 31.10 0.68 -38.41
N GLY A 177 30.23 1.05 -37.47
CA GLY A 177 30.53 2.21 -36.63
C GLY A 177 29.48 2.61 -35.59
N GLU A 178 28.19 2.57 -35.93
CA GLU A 178 27.16 3.10 -35.01
C GLU A 178 26.34 1.95 -34.43
N GLU A 179 26.84 1.37 -33.34
CA GLU A 179 25.96 0.65 -32.41
C GLU A 179 24.93 1.68 -31.92
N ASP A 180 23.67 1.46 -32.33
CA ASP A 180 22.47 2.25 -32.01
C ASP A 180 22.25 2.20 -30.49
N ILE A 181 22.97 3.05 -29.75
CA ILE A 181 22.74 3.26 -28.32
C ILE A 181 21.27 3.70 -28.21
N PRO A 182 20.41 2.95 -27.50
CA PRO A 182 19.04 3.37 -27.29
C PRO A 182 19.05 4.78 -26.70
N ASP A 183 18.41 5.71 -27.42
CA ASP A 183 18.22 7.08 -26.96
C ASP A 183 17.16 7.07 -25.87
N ASP A 184 17.62 6.76 -24.65
CA ASP A 184 16.81 6.73 -23.43
C ASP A 184 16.26 8.13 -23.07
N ASP A 185 16.70 9.21 -23.76
CA ASP A 185 16.17 10.57 -23.62
C ASP A 185 15.27 11.00 -24.80
N SER A 186 14.83 10.04 -25.62
CA SER A 186 13.90 10.35 -26.71
C SER A 186 12.52 10.80 -26.22
N GLU A 187 11.88 11.71 -26.95
CA GLU A 187 10.50 12.17 -26.70
C GLU A 187 9.50 11.00 -26.57
N GLU A 188 9.72 9.92 -27.31
CA GLU A 188 8.88 8.72 -27.21
C GLU A 188 9.06 7.95 -25.90
N GLU A 189 10.28 7.95 -25.33
CA GLU A 189 10.56 7.36 -24.02
C GLU A 189 9.91 8.21 -22.92
N ARG A 190 10.03 9.53 -23.01
CA ARG A 190 9.35 10.49 -22.14
C ARG A 190 7.84 10.28 -22.13
N ASP A 191 7.25 10.18 -23.32
CA ASP A 191 5.82 9.90 -23.49
C ASP A 191 5.39 8.57 -22.87
N ALA A 192 6.23 7.54 -22.97
CA ALA A 192 5.98 6.23 -22.38
C ALA A 192 6.01 6.29 -20.84
N TRP A 193 6.97 6.99 -20.25
CA TRP A 193 7.03 7.17 -18.80
C TRP A 193 5.85 7.99 -18.28
N LEU A 194 5.51 9.10 -18.92
CA LEU A 194 4.35 9.90 -18.54
C LEU A 194 3.03 9.13 -18.66
N ALA A 195 2.86 8.31 -19.70
CA ALA A 195 1.70 7.43 -19.82
C ALA A 195 1.67 6.35 -18.72
N THR A 196 2.83 5.80 -18.35
CA THR A 196 2.96 4.83 -17.25
C THR A 196 2.61 5.46 -15.90
N ILE A 197 3.07 6.69 -15.64
CA ILE A 197 2.76 7.43 -14.42
C ILE A 197 1.27 7.75 -14.34
N ASN A 198 0.65 8.21 -15.42
CA ASN A 198 -0.80 8.43 -15.48
C ASN A 198 -1.60 7.16 -15.17
N LEU A 199 -1.16 6.02 -15.71
CA LEU A 199 -1.76 4.72 -15.41
C LEU A 199 -1.59 4.35 -13.92
N ALA A 200 -0.40 4.59 -13.36
CA ALA A 200 -0.10 4.34 -11.95
C ALA A 200 -0.95 5.24 -11.03
N ILE A 201 -1.13 6.52 -11.34
CA ILE A 201 -2.00 7.44 -10.58
C ILE A 201 -3.43 6.90 -10.52
N CYS A 202 -4.01 6.51 -11.67
CA CYS A 202 -5.36 5.93 -11.69
C CYS A 202 -5.47 4.69 -10.78
N LYS A 203 -4.51 3.77 -10.88
CA LYS A 203 -4.47 2.55 -10.05
C LYS A 203 -4.27 2.85 -8.57
N ALA A 204 -3.40 3.81 -8.25
CA ALA A 204 -3.11 4.23 -6.89
C ALA A 204 -4.35 4.76 -6.18
N ILE A 205 -5.17 5.56 -6.86
CA ILE A 205 -6.39 6.11 -6.26
C ILE A 205 -7.42 5.00 -5.99
N ASP A 206 -7.61 4.08 -6.93
CA ASP A 206 -8.48 2.91 -6.73
C ASP A 206 -7.99 2.03 -5.57
N LEU A 207 -6.67 1.83 -5.46
CA LEU A 207 -6.06 1.05 -4.39
C LEU A 207 -6.16 1.75 -3.02
N LEU A 208 -5.96 3.07 -2.96
CA LEU A 208 -6.17 3.87 -1.74
C LEU A 208 -7.61 3.72 -1.21
N GLU A 209 -8.60 3.77 -2.11
CA GLU A 209 -10.00 3.56 -1.72
C GLU A 209 -10.26 2.13 -1.22
N MET A 210 -9.61 1.14 -1.81
CA MET A 210 -9.73 -0.27 -1.41
C MET A 210 -9.11 -0.49 -0.03
N LEU A 211 -7.86 -0.09 0.16
CA LEU A 211 -7.10 -0.26 1.40
C LEU A 211 -7.75 0.47 2.57
N LYS A 212 -8.30 1.67 2.35
CA LYS A 212 -9.04 2.38 3.39
C LYS A 212 -10.24 1.59 3.91
N ARG A 213 -11.04 1.01 3.00
CA ARG A 213 -12.21 0.18 3.37
C ARG A 213 -11.78 -1.11 4.07
N GLU A 214 -10.69 -1.72 3.60
CA GLU A 214 -10.11 -2.91 4.24
C GLU A 214 -9.65 -2.60 5.66
N GLU A 215 -8.93 -1.50 5.89
CA GLU A 215 -8.48 -1.07 7.22
C GLU A 215 -9.65 -0.83 8.18
N GLU A 216 -10.69 -0.11 7.72
CA GLU A 216 -11.91 0.15 8.49
C GLU A 216 -12.59 -1.17 8.91
N MET A 217 -12.70 -2.13 7.98
CA MET A 217 -13.28 -3.44 8.23
C MET A 217 -12.45 -4.26 9.22
N LEU A 218 -11.13 -4.38 8.99
CA LEU A 218 -10.24 -5.15 9.85
C LEU A 218 -10.18 -4.57 11.27
N SER A 219 -10.19 -3.25 11.40
CA SER A 219 -10.20 -2.57 12.69
C SER A 219 -11.51 -2.83 13.45
N ALA A 220 -12.65 -2.77 12.77
CA ALA A 220 -13.95 -3.08 13.37
C ALA A 220 -14.04 -4.55 13.81
N ILE A 221 -13.49 -5.48 13.04
CA ILE A 221 -13.42 -6.90 13.41
C ILE A 221 -12.54 -7.09 14.65
N LYS A 222 -11.36 -6.46 14.70
CA LYS A 222 -10.43 -6.55 15.82
C LYS A 222 -11.04 -5.96 17.09
N GLU A 223 -11.73 -4.83 17.00
CA GLU A 223 -12.45 -4.22 18.13
C GLU A 223 -13.57 -5.13 18.65
N LYS A 224 -14.33 -5.76 17.75
CA LYS A 224 -15.38 -6.72 18.13
C LYS A 224 -14.81 -7.94 18.84
N GLN A 225 -13.72 -8.52 18.35
CA GLN A 225 -13.06 -9.66 18.99
C GLN A 225 -12.54 -9.34 20.40
N LEU A 226 -12.03 -8.13 20.61
CA LEU A 226 -11.61 -7.67 21.93
C LEU A 226 -12.80 -7.56 22.90
N LYS A 227 -13.91 -6.97 22.44
CA LYS A 227 -15.15 -6.85 23.25
C LYS A 227 -15.76 -8.21 23.58
N ASP A 228 -15.81 -9.12 22.62
CA ASP A 228 -16.32 -10.48 22.84
C ASP A 228 -15.41 -11.26 23.83
N GLY A 229 -14.08 -11.07 23.75
CA GLY A 229 -13.14 -11.67 24.71
C GLY A 229 -13.26 -11.09 26.12
N GLU A 230 -13.45 -9.77 26.25
CA GLU A 230 -13.71 -9.11 27.54
C GLU A 230 -15.06 -9.52 28.14
N ASP A 231 -16.09 -9.72 27.33
CA ASP A 231 -17.42 -10.16 27.78
C ASP A 231 -17.41 -11.61 28.26
N VAL A 232 -16.70 -12.50 27.57
CA VAL A 232 -16.49 -13.89 28.00
C VAL A 232 -15.72 -13.93 29.33
N PHE A 233 -14.62 -13.18 29.45
CA PHE A 233 -13.85 -13.10 30.70
C PHE A 233 -14.68 -12.54 31.87
N SER A 234 -15.48 -11.50 31.60
CA SER A 234 -16.37 -10.90 32.59
C SER A 234 -17.46 -11.88 33.04
N ARG A 235 -18.02 -12.66 32.10
CA ARG A 235 -19.05 -13.66 32.39
C ARG A 235 -18.50 -14.83 33.21
N ASP A 236 -17.31 -15.32 32.87
CA ASP A 236 -16.65 -16.39 33.61
C ASP A 236 -16.26 -15.94 35.04
N ALA A 237 -15.78 -14.70 35.19
CA ALA A 237 -15.48 -14.12 36.50
C ALA A 237 -16.73 -13.95 37.39
N LEU A 238 -17.88 -13.60 36.79
CA LEU A 238 -19.16 -13.54 37.50
C LEU A 238 -19.64 -14.94 37.90
N ASP A 239 -19.56 -15.92 36.99
CA ASP A 239 -19.97 -17.30 37.23
C ASP A 239 -19.18 -17.96 38.38
N ASP A 240 -17.86 -17.75 38.41
CA ASP A 240 -16.98 -18.20 39.50
C ASP A 240 -17.32 -17.55 40.85
N ARG A 241 -17.72 -16.28 40.84
CA ARG A 241 -18.13 -15.58 42.06
C ARG A 241 -19.46 -16.12 42.60
N THR A 242 -20.42 -16.43 41.73
CA THR A 242 -21.68 -17.08 42.11
C THR A 242 -21.44 -18.47 42.69
N LYS A 243 -20.59 -19.31 42.07
CA LYS A 243 -20.24 -20.63 42.61
C LYS A 243 -19.58 -20.55 43.99
N LYS A 244 -18.71 -19.58 44.22
CA LYS A 244 -18.09 -19.33 45.54
C LYS A 244 -19.12 -18.88 46.59
N ALA A 245 -20.09 -18.05 46.22
CA ALA A 245 -21.16 -17.66 47.13
C ALA A 245 -22.06 -18.85 47.49
N GLU A 246 -22.46 -19.65 46.50
CA GLU A 246 -23.30 -20.83 46.72
C GLU A 246 -22.62 -21.88 47.61
N THR A 247 -21.33 -22.12 47.41
CA THR A 247 -20.54 -23.02 48.25
C THR A 247 -20.42 -22.50 49.68
N TRP A 248 -20.21 -21.19 49.87
CA TRP A 248 -20.20 -20.58 51.21
C TRP A 248 -21.55 -20.70 51.92
N HIS A 249 -22.66 -20.50 51.21
CA HIS A 249 -24.00 -20.66 51.76
C HIS A 249 -24.31 -22.13 52.13
N LYS A 250 -23.90 -23.08 51.28
CA LYS A 250 -24.05 -24.52 51.58
C LYS A 250 -23.21 -24.94 52.79
N ASP A 251 -21.96 -24.48 52.88
CA ASP A 251 -21.09 -24.76 54.02
C ASP A 251 -21.59 -24.11 55.32
N ALA A 252 -22.13 -22.89 55.25
CA ALA A 252 -22.73 -22.21 56.40
C ALA A 252 -24.00 -22.92 56.89
N ALA A 253 -24.83 -23.44 55.98
CA ALA A 253 -26.03 -24.20 56.31
C ALA A 253 -25.71 -25.63 56.83
N ALA A 254 -24.56 -26.20 56.45
CA ALA A 254 -24.11 -27.52 56.89
C ALA A 254 -23.39 -27.52 58.25
N ARG A 255 -23.03 -26.36 58.80
CA ARG A 255 -22.41 -26.25 60.14
C ARG A 255 -23.48 -26.38 61.24
N PRO A 256 -23.46 -27.42 62.08
CA PRO A 256 -24.35 -27.51 63.23
C PRO A 256 -23.81 -26.61 64.35
N GLY A 257 -24.55 -25.56 64.69
CA GLY A 257 -24.47 -24.86 65.98
C GLY A 257 -23.31 -23.89 66.17
N LEU A 258 -23.61 -22.59 66.05
CA LEU A 258 -22.96 -21.57 66.88
C LEU A 258 -24.05 -20.76 67.58
N ASN A 259 -24.05 -20.86 68.91
CA ASN A 259 -24.87 -20.08 69.82
C ASN A 259 -24.61 -18.59 69.60
N LEU A 260 -25.61 -17.87 69.11
CA LEU A 260 -25.63 -16.40 69.19
C LEU A 260 -25.86 -16.01 70.65
N PRO A 261 -25.02 -15.15 71.27
CA PRO A 261 -25.26 -14.66 72.62
C PRO A 261 -26.51 -13.77 72.60
N LYS A 262 -27.46 -14.07 73.51
CA LYS A 262 -28.70 -13.32 73.69
C LYS A 262 -28.37 -11.90 74.15
N PHE A 263 -28.80 -10.91 73.39
CA PHE A 263 -28.87 -9.51 73.81
C PHE A 263 -29.83 -9.40 75.00
N HIS A 264 -29.33 -8.96 76.16
CA HIS A 264 -30.16 -8.59 77.32
C HIS A 264 -30.50 -7.10 77.24
N PRO A 265 -31.79 -6.69 77.36
CA PRO A 265 -32.16 -5.31 77.56
C PRO A 265 -32.11 -4.99 79.07
N GLY A 266 -31.36 -3.97 79.48
CA GLY A 266 -31.25 -3.63 80.90
C GLY A 266 -30.62 -2.27 81.19
N ASN A 267 -31.49 -1.29 81.43
CA ASN A 267 -31.39 -0.15 82.35
C ASN A 267 -30.26 0.90 82.20
N ASN A 268 -30.67 2.01 81.58
CA ASN A 268 -30.70 3.36 82.15
C ASN A 268 -30.11 3.56 83.57
N THR A 269 -29.11 4.44 83.72
CA THR A 269 -29.05 5.34 84.88
C THR A 269 -28.30 6.63 84.52
N LEU A 270 -29.02 7.74 84.69
CA LEU A 270 -28.53 9.12 84.72
C LEU A 270 -27.50 9.32 85.84
N LEU A 271 -26.43 10.05 85.55
CA LEU A 271 -26.05 11.34 86.17
C LEU A 271 -24.84 11.93 85.45
#